data_AF-R7QQF8-F1
#
_entry.id   AF-R7QQF8-F1
#
_cell.length_a   1.000
_cell.length_b   1.000
_cell.length_c   1.000
_cell.angle_alpha   90.00
_cell.angle_beta   90.00
_cell.angle_gamma   90.00
#
_symmetry.space_group_name_H-M   'P 1'
#
loop_
_entity.id
_entity.type
_entity.pdbx_description
1 polymer ?
#
loop_
_entity_poly.entity_id
_entity_poly.type
_entity_poly.pdbx_seq_one_letter_code
_entity_poly.pdbx_strand_id
1 'polypeptide(L)' 'MTRDAMPFSKQEASTDMFKCGKCKQRKCTYYQMQTRSAHEPLTTFVSCVHCGNHWRF' A
#
# COMPACT_ATOMS: atom_id res chain seq x y z
N MET A 1 5.15 13.69 36.61
CA MET A 1 5.60 13.84 35.21
C MET A 1 4.97 12.71 34.38
N THR A 2 3.65 12.73 34.23
CA THR A 2 2.94 11.68 33.47
C THR A 2 3.22 11.90 31.99
N ARG A 3 3.95 10.98 31.36
CA ARG A 3 4.20 11.02 29.91
C ARG A 3 2.93 10.54 29.22
N ASP A 4 2.11 11.48 28.78
CA ASP A 4 0.93 11.20 27.97
C ASP A 4 1.36 10.49 26.68
N ALA A 5 0.98 9.21 26.57
CA ALA A 5 1.19 8.42 25.38
C ALA A 5 0.22 8.92 24.31
N MET A 6 0.68 9.71 23.34
CA MET A 6 -0.10 9.99 22.14
C MET A 6 -0.32 8.69 21.37
N PRO A 7 -1.57 8.21 21.19
CA PRO A 7 -1.83 7.09 20.31
C PRO A 7 -1.59 7.57 18.88
N PHE A 8 -0.46 7.16 18.30
CA PHE A 8 -0.17 7.41 16.89
C PHE A 8 -1.23 6.66 16.08
N SER A 9 -2.26 7.36 15.63
CA SER A 9 -3.31 6.79 14.80
C SER A 9 -2.65 6.23 13.54
N LYS A 10 -2.70 4.91 13.40
CA LYS A 10 -2.15 4.13 12.30
C LYS A 10 -2.93 4.43 11.02
N GLN A 11 -2.73 5.61 10.46
CA GLN A 11 -3.28 5.98 9.17
C GLN A 11 -2.50 5.20 8.12
N GLU A 12 -3.06 4.07 7.70
CA GLU A 12 -2.54 3.33 6.57
C GLU A 12 -2.60 4.24 5.34
N ALA A 13 -1.44 4.58 4.79
CA ALA A 13 -1.32 5.44 3.62
C ALA A 13 -1.99 4.76 2.42
N SER A 14 -3.26 5.06 2.20
CA SER A 14 -4.03 4.60 1.06
C SER A 14 -3.94 5.64 -0.06
N THR A 15 -3.76 5.16 -1.28
CA THR A 15 -3.74 5.94 -2.51
C THR A 15 -4.96 5.61 -3.36
N ASP A 16 -5.43 6.58 -4.15
CA ASP A 16 -6.47 6.41 -5.16
C ASP A 16 -5.92 6.14 -6.57
N MET A 17 -4.60 6.01 -6.71
CA MET A 17 -3.92 5.77 -8.00
C MET A 17 -4.30 4.43 -8.65
N PHE A 18 -4.69 3.43 -7.84
CA PHE A 18 -4.97 2.08 -8.33
C PHE A 18 -6.44 1.70 -8.10
N LYS A 19 -7.10 1.20 -9.15
CA LYS A 19 -8.46 0.65 -9.04
C LYS A 19 -8.38 -0.86 -8.88
N CYS A 20 -8.95 -1.38 -7.80
CA CYS A 20 -9.02 -2.82 -7.58
C CYS A 20 -9.92 -3.49 -8.64
N GLY A 21 -9.41 -4.53 -9.31
CA GLY A 21 -10.19 -5.30 -10.29
C GLY A 21 -11.36 -6.09 -9.69
N LYS A 22 -11.25 -6.50 -8.41
CA LYS A 22 -12.29 -7.29 -7.73
C LYS A 22 -13.43 -6.42 -7.19
N CYS A 23 -13.14 -5.49 -6.29
CA CYS A 23 -14.17 -4.68 -5.63
C CYS A 23 -14.45 -3.34 -6.32
N LYS A 24 -13.68 -2.99 -7.36
CA LYS A 24 -13.77 -1.73 -8.13
C LYS A 24 -13.50 -0.46 -7.32
N GLN A 25 -13.12 -0.57 -6.05
CA GLN A 25 -12.75 0.54 -5.20
C GLN A 25 -11.31 0.99 -5.47
N ARG A 26 -11.03 2.26 -5.15
CA ARG A 26 -9.71 2.88 -5.38
C ARG A 26 -8.81 2.95 -4.17
N LYS A 27 -9.28 2.65 -2.95
CA LYS A 27 -8.42 2.66 -1.77
C LYS A 27 -7.50 1.45 -1.75
N CYS A 28 -6.27 1.67 -2.20
CA CYS A 28 -5.21 0.67 -2.23
C CYS A 28 -3.97 1.20 -1.51
N THR A 29 -3.20 0.33 -0.88
CA THR A 29 -1.84 0.61 -0.44
C THR A 29 -0.89 0.10 -1.51
N TYR A 30 0.28 0.73 -1.65
CA TYR A 30 1.31 0.23 -2.54
C TYR A 30 2.70 0.46 -1.94
N TYR A 31 3.64 -0.37 -2.34
CA TYR A 31 5.05 -0.20 -2.05
C TYR A 31 5.87 -0.68 -3.23
N GLN A 32 7.06 -0.11 -3.39
CA GLN A 32 7.97 -0.48 -4.45
C GLN A 32 9.14 -1.26 -3.86
N MET A 33 9.50 -2.34 -4.54
CA MET A 33 10.55 -3.26 -4.11
C MET A 33 11.35 -3.68 -5.33
N GLN A 34 12.66 -3.61 -5.22
CA GLN A 34 13.56 -4.19 -6.22
C GLN A 34 13.53 -5.71 -6.07
N THR A 35 12.91 -6.41 -7.01
CA THR A 35 12.88 -7.89 -7.03
C THR A 35 13.83 -8.51 -8.04
N ARG A 36 14.47 -7.68 -8.87
CA ARG A 36 15.36 -8.11 -9.95
C ARG A 36 16.64 -7.28 -9.99
N SER A 37 17.44 -7.48 -11.04
CA SER A 37 18.72 -6.80 -11.21
C SER A 37 18.58 -5.27 -11.11
N ALA A 38 19.64 -4.59 -10.71
CA ALA A 38 19.66 -3.12 -10.54
C ALA A 38 19.42 -2.34 -11.84
N HIS A 39 19.47 -3.01 -12.99
CA HIS A 39 19.18 -2.43 -14.29
C HIS A 39 17.69 -2.54 -14.70
N GLU A 40 16.89 -3.32 -13.96
CA GLU A 40 15.44 -3.40 -14.17
C GLU A 40 14.70 -2.44 -13.22
N PRO A 41 13.57 -1.88 -13.65
CA PRO A 41 12.78 -0.97 -12.82
C PRO A 41 12.23 -1.68 -11.57
N LEU A 42 11.95 -0.91 -10.51
CA LEU A 42 11.36 -1.45 -9.29
C LEU A 42 9.98 -2.05 -9.58
N THR A 43 9.70 -3.21 -8.97
CA THR A 43 8.38 -3.83 -9.03
C THR A 43 7.46 -3.12 -8.05
N THR A 44 6.27 -2.75 -8.51
CA THR A 44 5.28 -2.09 -7.65
C THR A 44 4.28 -3.12 -7.16
N PHE A 45 4.20 -3.32 -5.85
CA PHE A 45 3.23 -4.19 -5.21
C PHE A 45 2.06 -3.36 -4.72
N VAL A 46 0.85 -3.77 -5.08
CA VAL A 46 -0.39 -3.08 -4.74
C VAL A 46 -1.32 -4.02 -3.99
N SER A 47 -1.88 -3.52 -2.90
CA SER A 47 -2.82 -4.24 -2.04
C SER A 47 -4.08 -3.41 -1.84
N CYS A 48 -5.24 -3.99 -2.12
CA CYS A 48 -6.52 -3.34 -1.88
C CYS A 48 -6.88 -3.43 -0.40
N VAL A 49 -7.08 -2.27 0.25
CA VAL A 49 -7.43 -2.19 1.67
C VAL A 49 -8.84 -2.73 1.94
N HIS A 50 -9.74 -2.60 0.97
CA HIS A 50 -11.13 -3.00 1.13
C HIS A 50 -11.39 -4.50 1.01
N CYS A 51 -10.73 -5.19 0.08
CA CYS A 51 -11.00 -6.61 -0.19
C CYS A 51 -9.76 -7.52 -0.08
N GLY A 52 -8.61 -6.98 0.34
CA GLY A 52 -7.37 -7.73 0.51
C GLY A 52 -6.76 -8.27 -0.79
N ASN A 53 -7.21 -7.82 -1.96
CA ASN A 53 -6.64 -8.26 -3.23
C ASN A 53 -5.23 -7.70 -3.40
N HIS A 54 -4.25 -8.54 -3.70
CA HIS A 54 -2.87 -8.14 -3.96
C HIS A 54 -2.46 -8.45 -5.41
N TRP A 55 -1.68 -7.58 -6.02
CA TRP A 55 -1.12 -7.78 -7.37
C TRP A 55 0.16 -6.96 -7.55
N ARG A 56 0.91 -7.23 -8.62
CA ARG A 56 2.17 -6.54 -8.94
C ARG A 56 2.16 -5.96 -10.35
N PHE A 57 2.89 -4.86 -10.52
CA PHE A 57 3.21 -4.23 -11.80
C PHE A 57 4.72 -4.29 -12.05
#